data_AF-A0A442I457-F1
#
_entry.id   AF-A0A442I457-F1
#
_cell.length_a   1.000
_cell.length_b   1.000
_cell.length_c   1.000
_cell.angle_alpha   90.00
_cell.angle_beta   90.00
_cell.angle_gamma   90.00
#
_symmetry.space_group_name_H-M   'P 1'
#
loop_
_entity.id
_entity.type
_entity.pdbx_description
1 polymer ?
#
loop_
_entity_poly.entity_id
_entity_poly.type
_entity_poly.pdbx_seq_one_letter_code
_entity_poly.pdbx_strand_id
1 'polypeptide(L)'
;MGYCGQMLRSSTIPSAWPRRDSIPTYGSGIDLFLDSDALLNQVEGFLAQGHKAVKIKIGRDNAEEDLDRIAAVKKLIGPKRRLFVDANQRWNVADCMIRLQKLAAFDLGWVEEPLHAEDIRGHADLRRIAALPIALGESLYTRHQLLTIYRPTPSTSSKRTSAGSGELASG
;
A
#
# COMPACT_ATOMS: atom_id res chain seq x y z
N MET A 1 33.27 45.01 7.66
CA MET A 1 33.03 43.89 8.60
C MET A 1 32.17 42.87 7.89
N GLY A 2 32.76 41.75 7.47
CA GLY A 2 32.05 40.69 6.76
C GLY A 2 31.50 39.66 7.74
N TYR A 3 30.25 39.24 7.54
CA TYR A 3 29.75 37.98 8.07
C TYR A 3 29.70 36.98 6.92
N CYS A 4 30.68 36.07 6.94
CA CYS A 4 30.73 34.87 6.13
C CYS A 4 29.61 33.92 6.63
N GLY A 5 28.51 33.83 5.88
CA GLY A 5 27.45 32.86 6.13
C GLY A 5 27.92 31.46 5.76
N GLN A 6 28.32 30.67 6.77
CA GLN A 6 28.55 29.24 6.64
C GLN A 6 27.33 28.58 5.97
N MET A 7 27.58 27.82 4.90
CA MET A 7 26.60 26.88 4.33
C MET A 7 26.06 25.97 5.44
N LEU A 8 24.78 26.07 5.73
CA LEU A 8 24.06 25.08 6.53
C LEU A 8 23.98 23.77 5.74
N ARG A 9 24.97 22.89 5.89
CA ARG A 9 24.79 21.47 5.58
C ARG A 9 23.82 20.92 6.62
N SER A 10 22.54 20.86 6.26
CA SER A 10 21.51 20.23 7.08
C SER A 10 21.76 18.72 7.13
N SER A 11 22.38 18.26 8.21
CA SER A 11 22.62 16.86 8.56
C SER A 11 21.55 16.36 9.54
N THR A 12 20.26 16.64 9.27
CA THR A 12 19.14 16.47 10.22
C THR A 12 18.72 15.04 10.53
N ILE A 13 19.41 14.02 10.01
CA ILE A 13 19.16 12.63 10.38
C ILE A 13 20.14 12.23 11.50
N PRO A 14 19.67 11.93 12.72
CA PRO A 14 20.53 11.48 13.81
C PRO A 14 21.49 10.37 13.36
N SER A 15 22.75 10.43 13.78
CA SER A 15 23.76 9.42 13.43
C SER A 15 23.40 7.99 13.89
N ALA A 16 22.50 7.88 14.87
CA ALA A 16 22.00 6.61 15.39
C ALA A 16 20.96 5.92 14.48
N TRP A 17 20.45 6.59 13.43
CA TRP A 17 19.51 5.95 12.52
C TRP A 17 20.25 5.20 11.42
N PRO A 18 19.82 3.95 11.10
CA PRO A 18 20.37 3.22 9.96
C PRO A 18 20.28 4.05 8.70
N ARG A 19 21.42 4.23 8.01
CA ARG A 19 21.48 4.92 6.71
C ARG A 19 21.67 3.90 5.61
N ARG A 20 21.07 4.18 4.47
CA ARG A 20 21.32 3.47 3.22
C ARG A 20 21.82 4.47 2.19
N ASP A 21 22.81 4.06 1.42
CA ASP A 21 23.36 4.88 0.33
C ASP A 21 22.40 4.96 -0.87
N SER A 22 21.45 4.02 -0.95
CA SER A 22 20.41 4.02 -1.97
C SER A 22 19.11 3.37 -1.47
N ILE A 23 17.99 3.82 -2.02
CA ILE A 23 16.66 3.23 -1.81
C ILE A 23 16.06 2.84 -3.16
N PRO A 24 15.48 1.64 -3.30
CA PRO A 24 14.75 1.29 -4.51
C PRO A 24 13.56 2.22 -4.74
N THR A 25 13.34 2.59 -6.00
CA THR A 25 12.21 3.42 -6.43
C THR A 25 11.39 2.67 -7.49
N TYR A 26 10.17 3.13 -7.72
CA TYR A 26 9.27 2.62 -8.76
C TYR A 26 8.78 3.76 -9.65
N GLY A 27 8.52 3.45 -10.92
CA GLY A 27 7.87 4.40 -11.83
C GLY A 27 6.40 4.58 -11.46
N SER A 28 5.93 5.81 -11.32
CA SER A 28 4.56 6.15 -10.91
C SER A 28 4.03 7.31 -11.75
N GLY A 29 2.70 7.47 -11.78
CA GLY A 29 2.04 8.51 -12.59
C GLY A 29 1.52 8.01 -13.95
N ILE A 30 1.28 6.71 -14.08
CA ILE A 30 0.73 6.11 -15.30
C ILE A 30 -0.78 6.28 -15.33
N ASP A 31 -1.29 7.02 -16.32
CA ASP A 31 -2.67 7.46 -16.36
C ASP A 31 -3.68 6.32 -16.65
N LEU A 32 -4.88 6.47 -16.06
CA LEU A 32 -5.95 5.46 -16.11
C LEU A 32 -6.50 5.27 -17.53
N PHE A 33 -6.55 6.33 -18.34
CA PHE A 33 -7.26 6.38 -19.61
C PHE A 33 -6.36 6.22 -20.84
N LEU A 34 -5.05 5.97 -20.64
CA LEU A 34 -4.17 5.58 -21.73
C LEU A 34 -4.71 4.34 -22.44
N ASP A 35 -4.63 4.35 -23.77
CA ASP A 35 -4.78 3.11 -24.54
C ASP A 35 -3.61 2.15 -24.26
N SER A 36 -3.69 0.94 -24.82
CA SER A 36 -2.70 -0.11 -24.55
C SER A 36 -1.28 0.29 -24.99
N ASP A 37 -1.13 0.91 -26.16
CA ASP A 37 0.20 1.24 -26.70
C ASP A 37 0.83 2.38 -25.89
N ALA A 38 0.07 3.43 -25.58
CA ALA A 38 0.52 4.53 -24.74
C ALA A 38 0.88 4.07 -23.32
N LEU A 39 0.08 3.17 -22.74
CA LEU A 39 0.37 2.53 -21.45
C LEU A 39 1.72 1.81 -21.47
N LEU A 40 1.92 0.92 -22.45
CA LEU A 40 3.14 0.11 -22.53
C LEU A 40 4.37 0.97 -22.82
N ASN A 41 4.26 1.95 -23.72
CA ASN A 41 5.34 2.90 -24.00
C ASN A 41 5.76 3.68 -22.75
N GLN A 42 4.80 4.12 -21.92
CA GLN A 42 5.13 4.82 -20.68
C GLN A 42 5.81 3.89 -19.65
N VAL A 43 5.34 2.64 -19.54
CA VAL A 43 6.00 1.63 -18.70
C VAL A 43 7.43 1.39 -19.16
N GLU A 44 7.66 1.19 -20.46
CA GLU A 44 9.00 1.03 -21.04
C GLU A 44 9.91 2.22 -20.72
N GLY A 45 9.38 3.44 -20.77
CA GLY A 45 10.09 4.65 -20.36
C GLY A 45 10.64 4.58 -18.93
N PHE A 46 9.86 4.06 -17.97
CA PHE A 46 10.33 3.82 -16.61
C PHE A 46 11.34 2.68 -16.52
N LEU A 47 11.17 1.62 -17.30
CA LEU A 47 12.13 0.51 -17.35
C LEU A 47 13.49 0.97 -17.89
N ALA A 48 13.50 1.82 -18.93
CA ALA A 48 14.69 2.42 -19.52
C ALA A 48 15.45 3.32 -18.54
N GLN A 49 14.73 3.95 -17.59
CA GLN A 49 15.32 4.71 -16.47
C GLN A 49 15.90 3.81 -15.36
N GLY A 50 15.78 2.49 -15.47
CA GLY A 50 16.35 1.53 -14.52
C GLY A 50 15.42 1.14 -13.38
N HIS A 51 14.14 1.53 -13.41
CA HIS A 51 13.18 1.11 -12.39
C HIS A 51 12.93 -0.40 -12.46
N LYS A 52 12.89 -1.03 -11.28
CA LYS A 52 12.59 -2.47 -11.12
C LYS A 52 11.13 -2.73 -10.75
N ALA A 53 10.34 -1.68 -10.65
CA ALA A 53 8.94 -1.73 -10.35
C ALA A 53 8.20 -0.53 -10.94
N VAL A 54 6.91 -0.70 -11.22
CA VAL A 54 6.03 0.36 -11.73
C VAL A 54 4.66 0.29 -11.04
N LYS A 55 3.96 1.42 -10.97
CA LYS A 55 2.59 1.54 -10.47
C LYS A 55 1.68 2.08 -11.57
N ILE A 56 0.59 1.37 -11.86
CA ILE A 56 -0.43 1.82 -12.82
C ILE A 56 -1.74 2.16 -12.12
N LYS A 57 -2.48 3.11 -12.69
CA LYS A 57 -3.85 3.42 -12.27
C LYS A 57 -4.83 2.36 -12.80
N ILE A 58 -5.74 1.94 -11.94
CA ILE A 58 -6.88 1.06 -12.21
C ILE A 58 -8.16 1.69 -11.65
N GLY A 59 -9.28 0.98 -11.74
CA GLY A 59 -10.58 1.48 -11.27
C GLY A 59 -11.43 2.04 -12.39
N ARG A 60 -11.31 1.47 -13.59
CA ARG A 60 -12.26 1.71 -14.68
C ARG A 60 -13.63 1.10 -14.35
N ASP A 61 -14.66 1.64 -14.99
CA ASP A 61 -16.04 1.15 -14.83
C ASP A 61 -16.14 -0.33 -15.20
N ASN A 62 -15.52 -0.72 -16.32
CA ASN A 62 -15.36 -2.12 -16.71
C ASN A 62 -14.10 -2.72 -16.06
N ALA A 63 -14.31 -3.62 -15.08
CA ALA A 63 -13.21 -4.29 -14.38
C ALA A 63 -12.32 -5.14 -15.31
N GLU A 64 -12.86 -5.69 -16.39
CA GLU A 64 -12.07 -6.54 -17.31
C GLU A 64 -10.99 -5.73 -18.04
N GLU A 65 -11.24 -4.45 -18.33
CA GLU A 65 -10.22 -3.57 -18.93
C GLU A 65 -9.02 -3.35 -18.00
N ASP A 66 -9.27 -3.28 -16.69
CA ASP A 66 -8.18 -3.19 -15.71
C ASP A 66 -7.36 -4.49 -15.70
N LEU A 67 -8.00 -5.66 -15.81
CA LEU A 67 -7.32 -6.96 -15.85
C LEU A 67 -6.47 -7.12 -17.12
N ASP A 68 -6.99 -6.71 -18.27
CA ASP A 68 -6.26 -6.74 -19.54
C ASP A 68 -5.01 -5.83 -19.48
N ARG A 69 -5.15 -4.63 -18.92
CA ARG A 69 -4.04 -3.69 -18.70
C ARG A 69 -2.99 -4.29 -17.79
N ILE A 70 -3.41 -4.87 -16.66
CA ILE A 70 -2.48 -5.53 -15.72
C ILE A 70 -1.77 -6.69 -16.40
N ALA A 71 -2.49 -7.53 -17.16
CA ALA A 71 -1.91 -8.66 -17.87
C ALA A 71 -0.85 -8.21 -18.88
N ALA A 72 -1.15 -7.18 -19.68
CA ALA A 72 -0.23 -6.61 -20.65
C ALA A 72 1.05 -6.07 -19.98
N VAL A 73 0.89 -5.32 -18.88
CA VAL A 73 2.04 -4.79 -18.13
C VAL A 73 2.85 -5.90 -17.47
N LYS A 74 2.21 -6.90 -16.83
CA LYS A 74 2.91 -8.07 -16.25
C LYS A 74 3.72 -8.82 -17.30
N LYS A 75 3.18 -8.99 -18.51
CA LYS A 75 3.90 -9.59 -19.64
C LYS A 75 5.12 -8.76 -20.04
N LEU A 76 4.96 -7.44 -20.16
CA LEU A 76 6.03 -6.52 -20.54
C LEU A 76 7.18 -6.49 -19.51
N ILE A 77 6.86 -6.31 -18.22
CA ILE A 77 7.89 -6.13 -17.19
C ILE A 77 8.61 -7.44 -16.83
N GLY A 78 7.99 -8.59 -17.14
CA GLY A 78 8.47 -9.92 -16.84
C GLY A 78 8.39 -10.31 -15.36
N PRO A 79 8.75 -11.56 -15.00
CA PRO A 79 8.51 -12.11 -13.66
C PRO A 79 9.41 -11.54 -12.55
N LYS A 80 10.49 -10.82 -12.91
CA LYS A 80 11.47 -10.30 -11.93
C LYS A 80 11.12 -8.91 -11.40
N ARG A 81 10.20 -8.19 -12.06
CA ARG A 81 9.83 -6.80 -11.71
C ARG A 81 8.49 -6.78 -10.98
N ARG A 82 8.31 -5.80 -10.10
CA ARG A 82 7.06 -5.65 -9.33
C ARG A 82 6.09 -4.73 -10.05
N LEU A 83 4.82 -5.10 -10.02
CA LEU A 83 3.71 -4.24 -10.43
C LEU A 83 2.90 -3.87 -9.20
N PHE A 84 2.65 -2.58 -9.04
CA PHE A 84 1.70 -2.03 -8.09
C PHE A 84 0.50 -1.48 -8.85
N VAL A 85 -0.66 -1.45 -8.21
CA VAL A 85 -1.86 -0.86 -8.80
C VAL A 85 -2.50 0.11 -7.82
N ASP A 86 -3.15 1.13 -8.36
CA ASP A 86 -3.77 2.20 -7.60
C ASP A 86 -5.18 2.45 -8.10
N ALA A 87 -6.15 2.22 -7.22
CA ALA A 87 -7.57 2.33 -7.53
C ALA A 87 -8.13 3.71 -7.18
N ASN A 88 -7.37 4.61 -6.54
CA ASN A 88 -7.76 5.97 -6.18
C ASN A 88 -9.22 6.11 -5.73
N GLN A 89 -9.57 5.34 -4.70
CA GLN A 89 -10.81 5.48 -3.94
C GLN A 89 -12.07 5.14 -4.74
N ARG A 90 -11.94 4.36 -5.81
CA ARG A 90 -13.03 4.09 -6.77
C ARG A 90 -14.07 3.07 -6.31
N TRP A 91 -13.75 2.20 -5.34
CA TRP A 91 -14.61 1.07 -5.02
C TRP A 91 -15.32 1.26 -3.68
N ASN A 92 -16.52 0.70 -3.59
CA ASN A 92 -17.12 0.37 -2.30
C ASN A 92 -16.62 -1.01 -1.85
N VAL A 93 -16.92 -1.40 -0.61
CA VAL A 93 -16.44 -2.67 -0.02
C VAL A 93 -16.86 -3.89 -0.84
N ALA A 94 -18.09 -3.95 -1.34
CA ALA A 94 -18.59 -5.10 -2.08
C ALA A 94 -17.86 -5.27 -3.43
N ASP A 95 -17.73 -4.21 -4.20
CA ASP A 95 -17.00 -4.22 -5.48
C ASP A 95 -15.50 -4.50 -5.25
N CYS A 96 -14.92 -3.89 -4.21
CA CYS A 96 -13.52 -4.11 -3.83
C CYS A 96 -13.23 -5.60 -3.61
N MET A 97 -14.08 -6.32 -2.87
CA MET A 97 -13.86 -7.75 -2.60
C MET A 97 -13.88 -8.58 -3.88
N ILE A 98 -14.80 -8.30 -4.81
CA ILE A 98 -14.88 -8.99 -6.11
C ILE A 98 -13.62 -8.71 -6.93
N ARG A 99 -13.22 -7.44 -7.00
CA ARG A 99 -12.03 -7.03 -7.77
C ARG A 99 -10.75 -7.62 -7.19
N LEU A 100 -10.57 -7.60 -5.88
CA LEU A 100 -9.39 -8.19 -5.22
C LEU A 100 -9.26 -9.70 -5.49
N GLN A 101 -10.37 -10.44 -5.56
CA GLN A 101 -10.34 -11.86 -5.92
C GLN A 101 -9.80 -12.07 -7.33
N LYS A 102 -10.24 -11.27 -8.31
CA LYS A 102 -9.71 -11.34 -9.69
C LYS A 102 -8.24 -10.92 -9.75
N LEU A 103 -7.86 -9.89 -9.01
CA LEU A 103 -6.49 -9.36 -8.96
C LEU A 103 -5.49 -10.33 -8.32
N ALA A 104 -5.95 -11.28 -7.48
CA ALA A 104 -5.09 -12.25 -6.80
C ALA A 104 -4.27 -13.12 -7.76
N ALA A 105 -4.72 -13.28 -9.02
CA ALA A 105 -4.01 -14.05 -10.04
C ALA A 105 -2.71 -13.39 -10.54
N PHE A 106 -2.49 -12.11 -10.27
CA PHE A 106 -1.41 -11.33 -10.92
C PHE A 106 -0.15 -11.13 -10.07
N ASP A 107 -0.09 -11.66 -8.85
CA ASP A 107 1.05 -11.46 -7.92
C ASP A 107 1.47 -9.99 -7.85
N LEU A 108 0.51 -9.15 -7.43
CA LEU A 108 0.70 -7.71 -7.32
C LEU A 108 1.47 -7.37 -6.04
N GLY A 109 2.25 -6.28 -6.09
CA GLY A 109 2.97 -5.80 -4.92
C GLY A 109 2.08 -5.20 -3.85
N TRP A 110 1.12 -4.38 -4.25
CA TRP A 110 0.02 -3.90 -3.44
C TRP A 110 -1.10 -3.37 -4.33
N VAL A 111 -2.27 -3.21 -3.73
CA VAL A 111 -3.41 -2.44 -4.25
C VAL A 111 -3.56 -1.19 -3.39
N GLU A 112 -3.47 -0.02 -4.02
CA GLU A 112 -3.47 1.27 -3.34
C GLU A 112 -4.86 1.92 -3.38
N GLU A 113 -5.24 2.52 -2.25
CA GLU A 113 -6.51 3.24 -2.05
C GLU A 113 -7.73 2.58 -2.73
N PRO A 114 -8.08 1.31 -2.39
CA PRO A 114 -9.23 0.65 -3.01
C PRO A 114 -10.57 1.32 -2.64
N LEU A 115 -10.70 1.79 -1.40
CA LEU A 115 -11.93 2.39 -0.87
C LEU A 115 -11.78 3.89 -0.67
N HIS A 116 -12.90 4.60 -0.58
CA HIS A 116 -12.91 6.02 -0.23
C HIS A 116 -12.22 6.29 1.10
N ALA A 117 -11.35 7.31 1.18
CA ALA A 117 -10.48 7.56 2.33
C ALA A 117 -11.24 7.78 3.65
N GLU A 118 -12.49 8.21 3.57
CA GLU A 118 -13.37 8.39 4.73
C GLU A 118 -13.95 7.07 5.27
N ASP A 119 -13.90 5.97 4.52
CA ASP A 119 -14.35 4.65 4.98
C ASP A 119 -13.29 3.98 5.86
N ILE A 120 -13.05 4.57 7.04
CA ILE A 120 -12.03 4.13 7.99
C ILE A 120 -12.29 2.69 8.48
N ARG A 121 -13.57 2.34 8.68
CA ARG A 121 -13.96 0.98 9.10
C ARG A 121 -13.75 -0.02 7.99
N GLY A 122 -14.19 0.31 6.76
CA GLY A 122 -13.96 -0.53 5.58
C GLY A 122 -12.48 -0.81 5.37
N HIS A 123 -11.60 0.18 5.52
CA HIS A 123 -10.16 -0.04 5.45
C HIS A 123 -9.61 -0.95 6.56
N ALA A 124 -10.08 -0.79 7.80
CA ALA A 124 -9.67 -1.64 8.92
C ALA A 124 -10.11 -3.11 8.71
N ASP A 125 -11.33 -3.31 8.21
CA ASP A 125 -11.87 -4.63 7.90
C ASP A 125 -11.15 -5.24 6.69
N LEU A 126 -10.95 -4.47 5.62
CA LEU A 126 -10.25 -4.90 4.41
C LEU A 126 -8.84 -5.39 4.74
N ARG A 127 -8.11 -4.68 5.60
CA ARG A 127 -6.78 -5.10 6.04
C ARG A 127 -6.77 -6.49 6.70
N ARG A 128 -7.86 -6.88 7.36
CA ARG A 128 -7.95 -8.18 8.05
C ARG A 128 -8.26 -9.33 7.10
N ILE A 129 -8.92 -9.05 5.97
CA ILE A 129 -9.49 -10.08 5.08
C ILE A 129 -8.86 -10.14 3.70
N ALA A 130 -8.20 -9.06 3.25
CA ALA A 130 -7.61 -8.99 1.92
C ALA A 130 -6.43 -9.95 1.79
N ALA A 131 -6.45 -10.76 0.73
CA ALA A 131 -5.33 -11.66 0.39
C ALA A 131 -4.15 -10.91 -0.25
N LEU A 132 -4.39 -9.74 -0.84
CA LEU A 132 -3.37 -8.87 -1.43
C LEU A 132 -2.95 -7.77 -0.43
N PRO A 133 -1.68 -7.34 -0.44
CA PRO A 133 -1.26 -6.19 0.35
C PRO A 133 -2.02 -4.93 -0.06
N ILE A 134 -2.55 -4.20 0.93
CA ILE A 134 -3.26 -2.93 0.71
C ILE A 134 -2.37 -1.77 1.17
N ALA A 135 -2.21 -0.76 0.30
CA ALA A 135 -1.47 0.47 0.59
C ALA A 135 -2.43 1.65 0.74
N LEU A 136 -2.18 2.51 1.72
CA LEU A 136 -2.98 3.68 2.07
C LEU A 136 -2.06 4.77 2.62
N GLY A 137 -2.50 6.02 2.54
CA GLY A 137 -1.88 7.10 3.32
C GLY A 137 -1.91 8.47 2.66
N GLU A 138 -1.97 8.54 1.32
CA GLU A 138 -1.93 9.84 0.61
C GLU A 138 -3.16 10.70 0.91
N SER A 139 -4.32 10.08 1.15
CA SER A 139 -5.57 10.78 1.47
C SER A 139 -5.97 10.72 2.96
N LEU A 140 -5.06 10.33 3.85
CA LEU A 140 -5.32 10.30 5.30
C LEU A 140 -4.72 11.54 5.97
N TYR A 141 -5.58 12.46 6.40
CA TYR A 141 -5.17 13.78 6.90
C TYR A 141 -4.84 13.82 8.39
N THR A 142 -5.20 12.78 9.15
CA THR A 142 -5.01 12.76 10.60
C THR A 142 -4.31 11.51 11.08
N ARG A 143 -3.49 11.68 12.11
CA ARG A 143 -2.92 10.54 12.87
C ARG A 143 -4.02 9.62 13.41
N HIS A 144 -5.20 10.17 13.73
CA HIS A 144 -6.32 9.37 14.23
C HIS A 144 -6.82 8.38 13.17
N GLN A 145 -7.04 8.81 11.93
CA GLN A 145 -7.43 7.93 10.83
C GLN A 145 -6.42 6.79 10.62
N LEU A 146 -5.13 7.13 10.54
CA LEU A 146 -4.06 6.15 10.44
C LEU A 146 -4.09 5.15 11.61
N LEU A 147 -4.16 5.61 12.85
CA LEU A 147 -4.18 4.72 13.99
C LEU A 147 -5.42 3.82 14.02
N THR A 148 -6.59 4.34 13.64
CA THR A 148 -7.82 3.53 13.64
C THR A 148 -7.74 2.39 12.62
N ILE A 149 -7.15 2.63 11.45
CA ILE A 149 -6.92 1.58 10.43
C ILE A 149 -5.81 0.61 10.88
N TYR A 150 -4.72 1.14 11.44
CA TYR A 150 -3.50 0.35 11.62
C TYR A 150 -3.34 -0.33 12.97
N ARG A 151 -4.10 0.09 13.99
CA ARG A 151 -3.95 -0.42 15.35
C ARG A 151 -4.64 -1.79 15.48
N PRO A 152 -3.96 -2.81 16.05
CA PRO A 152 -4.59 -4.10 16.29
C PRO A 152 -5.80 -3.93 17.22
N THR A 153 -6.91 -4.57 16.87
CA THR A 153 -8.06 -4.68 17.77
C THR A 153 -7.64 -5.58 18.94
N PRO A 154 -7.87 -5.19 20.21
CA PRO A 154 -7.60 -6.06 21.33
C PRO A 154 -8.39 -7.36 21.17
N SER A 155 -7.73 -8.51 21.23
CA SER A 155 -8.44 -9.79 21.23
C SER A 155 -9.29 -9.88 22.50
N THR A 156 -10.58 -10.11 22.35
CA THR A 156 -11.52 -10.32 23.47
C THR A 156 -11.42 -11.76 24.03
N SER A 157 -10.22 -12.34 24.08
CA SER A 157 -9.96 -13.66 24.62
C SER A 157 -8.88 -13.62 25.71
N SER A 158 -9.23 -13.00 26.85
CA SER A 158 -8.59 -13.33 28.12
C SER A 158 -9.64 -13.26 29.22
N LYS A 159 -10.52 -14.26 29.28
CA LYS A 159 -11.05 -14.66 30.58
C LYS A 159 -9.91 -15.35 31.31
N ARG A 160 -9.12 -14.56 32.03
CA ARG A 160 -8.22 -15.07 33.06
C ARG A 160 -9.12 -15.66 34.14
N THR A 161 -9.42 -16.96 34.06
CA THR A 161 -9.99 -17.69 35.20
C THR A 161 -8.87 -17.82 36.22
N SER A 162 -8.80 -16.89 37.17
CA SER A 162 -8.08 -17.14 38.41
C SER A 162 -8.86 -18.20 39.18
N ALA A 163 -8.47 -19.46 39.06
CA ALA A 163 -8.85 -20.46 40.05
C ALA A 163 -8.26 -20.01 41.39
N GLY A 164 -9.14 -19.66 42.33
CA GLY A 164 -8.73 -19.41 43.71
C GLY A 164 -8.23 -20.71 44.31
N SER A 165 -6.92 -20.83 44.48
CA SER A 165 -6.33 -21.77 45.43
C SER A 165 -6.49 -21.16 46.83
N GLY A 166 -7.56 -21.54 47.50
CA GLY A 166 -7.75 -21.29 48.93
C GLY A 166 -6.78 -22.17 49.72
N GLU A 167 -5.71 -21.56 50.20
CA GLU A 167 -4.86 -22.12 51.24
C GLU A 167 -5.49 -21.77 52.59
N LEU A 168 -6.17 -22.74 53.21
CA LEU A 168 -6.60 -22.65 54.60
C LEU A 168 -5.48 -23.16 55.49
N ALA A 169 -4.90 -22.24 56.25
CA ALA A 169 -3.94 -22.50 57.29
C ALA A 169 -4.62 -23.16 58.51
N SER A 170 -3.95 -24.18 59.07
CA SER A 170 -3.89 -24.57 60.49
C SER A 170 -5.17 -24.75 61.32
N GLY A 171 -5.34 -25.98 61.83
CA GLY A 171 -6.22 -26.37 62.93
C GLY A 171 -6.14 -27.87 63.18
#